data_AF-A0A2Z5R2D6-F1
#
_entry.id   AF-A0A2Z5R2D6-F1
#
_cell.length_a   1.000
_cell.length_b   1.000
_cell.length_c   1.000
_cell.angle_alpha   90.00
_cell.angle_beta   90.00
_cell.angle_gamma   90.00
#
_symmetry.space_group_name_H-M   'P 1'
#
loop_
_entity.id
_entity.type
_entity.pdbx_description
1 polymer ?
#
loop_
_entity_poly.entity_id
_entity_poly.type
_entity_poly.pdbx_seq_one_letter_code
_entity_poly.pdbx_strand_id
1 'polypeptide(L)'
;MDATISTPYLIRPLEHGADIVIHSATKFLGGHGTTLGGVVVESGRFNWANGNFPLMTEPVPSYNNVSWWGNFGEYGFLTKLRSEQLRDFGPALSPQSAFNLLQGVETLPQRMDAHLANAKKVVDWLVEDARIAYVNYAGLPGHAHHERAKKLLPLGVGSVFSFGVKGTEKASGRVVGGEFISALVLASHLANIGDSRTLVLHPGSTTHQQLSSEQLAAAGVGEDLIRISVGLEDVEDIIWDLDQALTHATGLNHAGERVGESSADKLVAAQEALAAEEADPQQGAACALPKSTAASGASESKDAPAKEGN
;
A
#
# COMPACT_ATOMS: atom_id res chain seq x y z
N MET A 1 4.91 5.33 18.64
CA MET A 1 4.13 4.24 18.01
C MET A 1 3.30 4.81 16.88
N ASP A 2 3.32 4.21 15.70
CA ASP A 2 2.30 4.49 14.68
C ASP A 2 1.09 3.57 14.94
N ALA A 3 -0.08 4.16 15.13
CA ALA A 3 -1.33 3.44 15.41
C ALA A 3 -2.38 3.65 14.31
N THR A 4 -1.94 3.92 13.08
CA THR A 4 -2.82 4.15 11.92
C THR A 4 -3.74 2.96 11.63
N ILE A 5 -3.18 1.74 11.60
CA ILE A 5 -3.94 0.51 11.24
C ILE A 5 -4.78 0.03 12.42
N SER A 6 -4.23 0.07 13.63
CA SER A 6 -4.95 -0.39 14.81
C SER A 6 -6.04 0.58 15.24
N THR A 7 -5.90 1.88 14.94
CA THR A 7 -6.82 2.96 15.33
C THR A 7 -6.96 3.09 16.86
N PRO A 8 -7.42 4.24 17.39
CA PRO A 8 -7.71 4.35 18.82
C PRO A 8 -8.88 3.46 19.28
N TYR A 9 -9.68 2.94 18.34
CA TYR A 9 -10.82 2.06 18.62
C TYR A 9 -10.37 0.66 19.05
N LEU A 10 -9.36 0.07 18.38
CA LEU A 10 -8.90 -1.28 18.71
C LEU A 10 -7.86 -1.31 19.82
N ILE A 11 -7.01 -0.29 19.90
CA ILE A 11 -5.98 -0.18 20.94
C ILE A 11 -5.65 1.29 21.23
N ARG A 12 -5.37 1.60 22.50
CA ARG A 12 -4.87 2.91 22.91
C ARG A 12 -3.43 2.75 23.39
N PRO A 13 -2.40 2.85 22.52
CA PRO A 13 -1.03 2.51 22.88
C PRO A 13 -0.46 3.29 24.06
N LEU A 14 -0.98 4.50 24.32
CA LEU A 14 -0.61 5.27 25.51
C LEU A 14 -0.91 4.49 26.80
N GLU A 15 -2.01 3.74 26.87
CA GLU A 15 -2.34 2.88 28.02
C GLU A 15 -1.38 1.69 28.18
N HIS A 16 -0.58 1.40 27.14
CA HIS A 16 0.41 0.33 27.10
C HIS A 16 1.86 0.82 27.16
N GLY A 17 2.07 2.07 27.58
CA GLY A 17 3.41 2.64 27.81
C GLY A 17 4.03 3.35 26.61
N ALA A 18 3.29 3.57 25.52
CA ALA A 18 3.76 4.49 24.49
C ALA A 18 3.67 5.94 25.00
N ASP A 19 4.71 6.73 24.75
CA ASP A 19 4.73 8.15 25.10
C ASP A 19 4.16 9.04 23.99
N ILE A 20 4.41 8.66 22.74
CA ILE A 20 3.95 9.35 21.54
C ILE A 20 3.26 8.35 20.60
N VAL A 21 2.07 8.73 20.14
CA VAL A 21 1.31 8.02 19.12
C VAL A 21 1.13 8.93 17.90
N ILE A 22 1.37 8.38 16.72
CA ILE A 22 1.11 9.05 15.45
C ILE A 22 0.05 8.30 14.66
N HIS A 23 -0.73 9.06 13.88
CA HIS A 23 -1.70 8.51 12.93
C HIS A 23 -1.57 9.24 11.60
N SER A 24 -1.60 8.47 10.51
CA SER A 24 -2.07 9.01 9.23
C SER A 24 -3.59 9.11 9.30
N ALA A 25 -4.08 10.32 9.59
CA ALA A 25 -5.51 10.60 9.67
C ALA A 25 -6.21 10.40 8.32
N THR A 26 -5.46 10.44 7.21
CA THR A 26 -5.91 10.06 5.87
C THR A 26 -6.61 8.70 5.80
N LYS A 27 -6.18 7.73 6.63
CA LYS A 27 -6.62 6.34 6.57
C LYS A 27 -7.91 6.18 7.39
N PHE A 28 -7.96 5.20 8.28
CA PHE A 28 -9.16 4.84 9.04
C PHE A 28 -9.83 5.99 9.81
N LEU A 29 -9.07 6.98 10.30
CA LEU A 29 -9.66 8.13 11.01
C LEU A 29 -10.57 8.94 10.07
N GLY A 30 -10.07 9.34 8.90
CA GLY A 30 -10.84 10.00 7.86
C GLY A 30 -11.81 9.06 7.15
N GLY A 31 -11.42 7.81 6.87
CA GLY A 31 -12.28 6.70 6.48
C GLY A 31 -12.88 6.73 5.07
N HIS A 32 -12.74 7.83 4.32
CA HIS A 32 -13.45 8.03 3.04
C HIS A 32 -12.53 8.24 1.82
N GLY A 33 -11.21 8.19 2.02
CA GLY A 33 -10.24 8.35 0.93
C GLY A 33 -10.22 9.74 0.30
N THR A 34 -10.83 10.76 0.91
CA THR A 34 -11.01 12.10 0.31
C THR A 34 -10.02 13.14 0.81
N THR A 35 -9.43 12.95 1.99
CA THR A 35 -8.72 14.02 2.70
C THR A 35 -7.43 13.50 3.30
N LEU A 36 -6.31 14.16 3.00
CA LEU A 36 -5.02 13.86 3.61
C LEU A 36 -4.90 14.56 4.98
N GLY A 37 -4.28 13.88 5.95
CA GLY A 37 -3.95 14.47 7.24
C GLY A 37 -3.07 13.57 8.10
N GLY A 38 -2.45 14.18 9.11
CA GLY A 38 -1.63 13.52 10.12
C GLY A 38 -1.95 14.08 11.50
N VAL A 39 -1.83 13.23 12.52
CA VAL A 39 -2.05 13.60 13.92
C VAL A 39 -0.90 13.03 14.76
N VAL A 40 -0.37 13.85 15.66
CA VAL A 40 0.58 13.46 16.71
C VAL A 40 -0.11 13.65 18.05
N VAL A 41 -0.08 12.62 18.88
CA VAL A 41 -0.65 12.58 20.23
C VAL A 41 0.47 12.23 21.20
N GLU A 42 0.61 12.99 22.27
CA GLU A 42 1.57 12.72 23.35
C GLU A 42 0.80 12.36 24.63
N SER A 43 1.37 11.47 25.45
CA SER A 43 0.80 11.10 26.75
C SER A 43 0.97 12.15 27.85
N GLY A 44 1.94 13.07 27.72
CA GLY A 44 2.33 14.02 28.78
C GLY A 44 3.08 13.40 29.97
N ARG A 45 3.32 12.08 29.98
CA ARG A 45 3.92 11.36 31.12
C ARG A 45 5.42 11.12 31.00
N PHE A 46 5.99 11.35 29.82
CA PHE A 46 7.41 11.09 29.57
C PHE A 46 8.28 12.16 30.22
N ASN A 47 9.26 11.74 31.02
CA ASN A 47 10.22 12.68 31.62
C ASN A 47 11.28 13.10 30.58
N TRP A 48 11.04 14.21 29.91
CA TRP A 48 11.98 14.81 28.96
C TRP A 48 13.25 15.36 29.62
N ALA A 49 13.30 15.50 30.95
CA ALA A 49 14.49 15.92 31.71
C ALA A 49 15.38 14.75 32.19
N ASN A 50 15.25 13.57 31.62
CA ASN A 50 16.06 12.40 32.00
C ASN A 50 17.54 12.46 31.55
N GLY A 51 18.00 13.60 31.03
CA GLY A 51 19.38 13.82 30.57
C GLY A 51 19.64 13.51 29.10
N ASN A 52 18.71 12.88 28.39
CA ASN A 52 18.90 12.49 26.98
C ASN A 52 18.34 13.50 25.95
N PHE A 53 17.59 14.52 26.40
CA PHE A 53 16.87 15.43 25.50
C PHE A 53 17.22 16.90 25.77
N PRO A 54 18.47 17.32 25.49
CA PRO A 54 18.89 18.70 25.70
C PRO A 54 18.01 19.70 24.95
N LEU A 55 17.54 19.34 23.75
CA LEU A 55 16.60 20.17 22.96
C LEU A 55 15.24 20.40 23.63
N MET A 56 14.90 19.65 24.68
CA MET A 56 13.69 19.86 25.48
C MET A 56 13.98 20.71 26.72
N THR A 57 15.19 20.63 27.28
CA THR A 57 15.52 21.23 28.59
C THR A 57 16.36 22.50 28.50
N GLU A 58 17.14 22.69 27.44
CA GLU A 58 17.99 23.86 27.26
C GLU A 58 17.18 25.08 26.81
N PRO A 59 17.60 26.30 27.19
CA PRO A 59 16.97 27.53 26.72
C PRO A 59 17.08 27.67 25.20
N VAL A 60 15.98 28.06 24.54
CA VAL A 60 15.92 28.27 23.09
C VAL A 60 16.01 29.77 22.76
N PRO A 61 17.13 30.27 22.20
CA PRO A 61 17.34 31.70 22.00
C PRO A 61 16.34 32.35 21.05
N SER A 62 15.90 31.64 20.02
CA SER A 62 14.89 32.11 19.06
C SER A 62 13.48 32.24 19.66
N TYR A 63 13.29 31.76 20.89
CA TYR A 63 12.06 31.79 21.64
C TYR A 63 12.24 32.47 23.00
N ASN A 64 13.02 33.55 23.06
CA ASN A 64 13.27 34.31 24.29
C ASN A 64 13.79 33.45 25.45
N ASN A 65 14.64 32.46 25.15
CA ASN A 65 15.25 31.54 26.11
C ASN A 65 14.26 30.68 26.91
N VAL A 66 13.08 30.37 26.37
CA VAL A 66 12.23 29.33 26.98
C VAL A 66 12.93 27.96 26.92
N SER A 67 12.75 27.17 27.97
CA SER A 67 13.02 25.74 28.01
C SER A 67 11.69 25.02 27.79
N TRP A 68 11.56 24.21 26.74
CA TRP A 68 10.26 23.60 26.41
C TRP A 68 9.70 22.75 27.56
N TRP A 69 10.53 21.91 28.15
CA TRP A 69 10.15 21.12 29.31
C TRP A 69 10.09 21.95 30.59
N GLY A 70 11.07 22.83 30.81
CA GLY A 70 11.13 23.65 32.03
C GLY A 70 9.96 24.61 32.19
N ASN A 71 9.44 25.16 31.09
CA ASN A 71 8.33 26.11 31.09
C ASN A 71 6.96 25.47 30.90
N PHE A 72 6.84 24.41 30.10
CA PHE A 72 5.53 23.85 29.72
C PHE A 72 5.25 22.45 30.27
N GLY A 73 6.23 21.79 30.91
CA GLY A 73 6.06 20.48 31.54
C GLY A 73 5.45 19.46 30.57
N GLU A 74 4.35 18.82 30.98
CA GLU A 74 3.63 17.80 30.21
C GLU A 74 3.16 18.26 28.81
N TYR A 75 3.06 19.56 28.55
CA TYR A 75 2.73 20.11 27.23
C TYR A 75 3.96 20.46 26.38
N GLY A 76 5.17 20.30 26.92
CA GLY A 76 6.41 20.78 26.34
C GLY A 76 6.69 20.22 24.96
N PHE A 77 6.50 18.91 24.75
CA PHE A 77 6.80 18.29 23.46
C PHE A 77 5.86 18.77 22.36
N LEU A 78 4.55 18.75 22.60
CA LEU A 78 3.57 19.24 21.61
C LEU A 78 3.70 20.75 21.35
N THR A 79 4.08 21.52 22.38
CA THR A 79 4.36 22.95 22.23
C THR A 79 5.59 23.16 21.35
N LYS A 80 6.71 22.49 21.63
CA LYS A 80 7.91 22.52 20.78
C LYS A 80 7.61 22.10 19.34
N LEU A 81 6.87 21.00 19.15
CA LEU A 81 6.49 20.49 17.83
C LEU A 81 5.73 21.55 17.03
N ARG A 82 4.77 22.24 17.66
CA ARG A 82 4.00 23.32 17.03
C ARG A 82 4.83 24.58 16.79
N SER A 83 5.64 24.97 17.76
CA SER A 83 6.41 26.20 17.71
C SER A 83 7.58 26.10 16.73
N GLU A 84 8.35 25.03 16.75
CA GLU A 84 9.51 24.92 15.85
C GLU A 84 9.11 24.24 14.55
N GLN A 85 8.58 23.02 14.59
CA GLN A 85 8.45 22.20 13.38
C GLN A 85 7.32 22.71 12.47
N LEU A 86 6.15 22.99 13.03
CA LEU A 86 5.03 23.52 12.23
C LEU A 86 5.33 24.92 11.68
N ARG A 87 5.99 25.79 12.46
CA ARG A 87 6.36 27.14 12.03
C ARG A 87 7.42 27.11 10.92
N ASP A 88 8.47 26.29 11.09
CA ASP A 88 9.66 26.36 10.23
C ASP A 88 9.49 25.54 8.93
N PHE A 89 8.81 24.38 9.01
CA PHE A 89 8.57 23.52 7.84
C PHE A 89 7.19 23.68 7.21
N GLY A 90 6.23 24.31 7.91
CA GLY A 90 4.91 24.62 7.38
C GLY A 90 3.95 23.46 7.06
N PRO A 91 4.00 22.24 7.66
CA PRO A 91 3.01 21.18 7.40
C PRO A 91 1.65 21.47 8.08
N ALA A 92 1.03 22.60 7.73
CA ALA A 92 -0.25 23.04 8.28
C ALA A 92 -1.43 22.32 7.59
N LEU A 93 -2.31 21.73 8.40
CA LEU A 93 -3.54 21.12 7.92
C LEU A 93 -4.57 22.20 7.58
N SER A 94 -5.17 22.11 6.39
CA SER A 94 -6.27 23.01 5.99
C SER A 94 -7.47 22.86 6.94
N PRO A 95 -8.16 23.95 7.33
CA PRO A 95 -9.37 23.88 8.15
C PRO A 95 -10.47 23.00 7.53
N GLN A 96 -10.62 23.02 6.21
CA GLN A 96 -11.57 22.17 5.51
C GLN A 96 -11.18 20.68 5.63
N SER A 97 -9.88 20.38 5.53
CA SER A 97 -9.38 19.03 5.73
C SER A 97 -9.61 18.57 7.17
N ALA A 98 -9.37 19.44 8.17
CA ALA A 98 -9.67 19.13 9.57
C ALA A 98 -11.16 18.83 9.78
N PHE A 99 -12.05 19.63 9.19
CA PHE A 99 -13.50 19.39 9.24
C PHE A 99 -13.87 18.03 8.62
N ASN A 100 -13.41 17.72 7.41
CA ASN A 100 -13.70 16.44 6.76
C ASN A 100 -13.21 15.24 7.57
N LEU A 101 -12.02 15.35 8.17
CA LEU A 101 -11.47 14.29 9.03
C LEU A 101 -12.30 14.11 10.31
N LEU A 102 -12.81 15.20 10.91
CA LEU A 102 -13.71 15.12 12.06
C LEU A 102 -15.00 14.36 11.71
N GLN A 103 -15.59 14.60 10.55
CA GLN A 103 -16.76 13.86 10.08
C GLN A 103 -16.47 12.34 9.94
N GLY A 104 -15.27 11.99 9.49
CA GLY A 104 -14.82 10.59 9.49
C GLY A 104 -14.75 10.02 10.91
N VAL A 105 -14.16 10.74 11.85
CA VAL A 105 -13.98 10.27 13.25
C VAL A 105 -15.33 9.98 13.94
N GLU A 106 -16.38 10.75 13.65
CA GLU A 106 -17.73 10.54 14.23
C GLU A 106 -18.29 9.13 13.94
N THR A 107 -17.92 8.54 12.79
CA THR A 107 -18.38 7.20 12.37
C THR A 107 -17.32 6.12 12.52
N LEU A 108 -16.16 6.44 13.12
CA LEU A 108 -15.05 5.51 13.24
C LEU A 108 -15.45 4.18 13.92
N PRO A 109 -16.16 4.15 15.07
CA PRO A 109 -16.54 2.89 15.71
C PRO A 109 -17.33 1.95 14.79
N GLN A 110 -18.38 2.48 14.15
CA GLN A 110 -19.27 1.71 13.28
C GLN A 110 -18.53 1.19 12.04
N ARG A 111 -17.68 2.03 11.44
CA ARG A 111 -16.85 1.61 10.30
C ARG A 111 -15.85 0.53 10.71
N MET A 112 -15.23 0.66 11.88
CA MET A 112 -14.29 -0.36 12.36
C MET A 112 -14.97 -1.70 12.64
N ASP A 113 -16.16 -1.71 13.24
CA ASP A 113 -16.92 -2.95 13.45
C ASP A 113 -17.21 -3.66 12.12
N ALA A 114 -17.67 -2.92 11.10
CA ALA A 114 -17.93 -3.45 9.77
C ALA A 114 -16.66 -3.94 9.06
N HIS A 115 -15.57 -3.15 9.10
CA HIS A 115 -14.27 -3.56 8.58
C HIS A 115 -13.77 -4.88 9.21
N LEU A 116 -13.89 -5.02 10.53
CA LEU A 116 -13.50 -6.24 11.24
C LEU A 116 -14.37 -7.44 10.85
N ALA A 117 -15.69 -7.26 10.80
CA ALA A 117 -16.63 -8.32 10.44
C ALA A 117 -16.40 -8.83 9.01
N ASN A 118 -16.24 -7.91 8.06
CA ASN A 118 -15.94 -8.26 6.66
C ASN A 118 -14.58 -8.93 6.54
N ALA A 119 -13.53 -8.35 7.16
CA ALA A 119 -12.19 -8.93 7.09
C ALA A 119 -12.15 -10.36 7.64
N LYS A 120 -12.86 -10.64 8.74
CA LYS A 120 -12.93 -11.99 9.29
C LYS A 120 -13.51 -12.98 8.26
N LYS A 121 -14.65 -12.65 7.65
CA LYS A 121 -15.31 -13.52 6.66
C LYS A 121 -14.45 -13.73 5.41
N VAL A 122 -13.82 -12.67 4.90
CA VAL A 122 -12.90 -12.76 3.76
C VAL A 122 -11.69 -13.64 4.10
N VAL A 123 -11.13 -13.50 5.31
CA VAL A 123 -10.03 -14.35 5.77
C VAL A 123 -10.46 -15.82 5.88
N ASP A 124 -11.61 -16.09 6.49
CA ASP A 124 -12.13 -17.46 6.63
C ASP A 124 -12.30 -18.11 5.25
N TRP A 125 -12.87 -17.37 4.28
CA TRP A 125 -13.01 -17.81 2.89
C TRP A 125 -11.65 -18.05 2.21
N LEU A 126 -10.70 -17.11 2.29
CA LEU A 126 -9.38 -17.25 1.67
C LEU A 126 -8.57 -18.43 2.21
N VAL A 127 -8.75 -18.79 3.49
CA VAL A 127 -8.04 -19.93 4.12
C VAL A 127 -8.50 -21.27 3.53
N GLU A 128 -9.75 -21.37 3.09
CA GLU A 128 -10.32 -22.58 2.49
C GLU A 128 -10.07 -22.68 0.98
N ASP A 129 -9.60 -21.60 0.35
CA ASP A 129 -9.41 -21.52 -1.09
C ASP A 129 -8.17 -22.28 -1.60
N ALA A 130 -8.38 -23.24 -2.49
CA ALA A 130 -7.30 -24.07 -3.06
C ALA A 130 -6.28 -23.27 -3.89
N ARG A 131 -6.63 -22.07 -4.36
CA ARG A 131 -5.76 -21.18 -5.16
C ARG A 131 -4.85 -20.30 -4.29
N ILE A 132 -5.08 -20.26 -2.98
CA ILE A 132 -4.32 -19.47 -2.02
C ILE A 132 -3.23 -20.32 -1.37
N ALA A 133 -2.01 -19.77 -1.28
CA ALA A 133 -0.84 -20.43 -0.69
C ALA A 133 -0.77 -20.24 0.83
N TYR A 134 -1.07 -19.03 1.30
CA TYR A 134 -1.09 -18.68 2.71
C TYR A 134 -1.92 -17.42 2.93
N VAL A 135 -2.40 -17.24 4.17
CA VAL A 135 -3.03 -16.00 4.64
C VAL A 135 -2.26 -15.50 5.85
N ASN A 136 -1.77 -14.28 5.78
CA ASN A 136 -1.02 -13.61 6.83
C ASN A 136 -1.93 -12.63 7.60
N TYR A 137 -2.69 -13.18 8.55
CA TYR A 137 -3.63 -12.44 9.39
C TYR A 137 -3.44 -12.78 10.86
N ALA A 138 -3.22 -11.78 11.71
CA ALA A 138 -2.95 -12.01 13.14
C ALA A 138 -4.12 -12.65 13.90
N GLY A 139 -5.32 -12.65 13.33
CA GLY A 139 -6.50 -13.33 13.89
C GLY A 139 -6.49 -14.84 13.71
N LEU A 140 -5.61 -15.39 12.85
CA LEU A 140 -5.53 -16.83 12.61
C LEU A 140 -4.71 -17.55 13.70
N PRO A 141 -5.13 -18.74 14.18
CA PRO A 141 -4.42 -19.49 15.22
C PRO A 141 -2.96 -19.82 14.90
N GLY A 142 -2.63 -20.00 13.62
CA GLY A 142 -1.28 -20.31 13.16
C GLY A 142 -0.33 -19.10 13.07
N HIS A 143 -0.82 -17.87 13.28
CA HIS A 143 -0.01 -16.68 13.12
C HIS A 143 0.92 -16.46 14.32
N ALA A 144 2.20 -16.11 14.07
CA ALA A 144 3.23 -15.96 15.10
C ALA A 144 2.92 -14.92 16.20
N HIS A 145 1.97 -14.01 15.94
CA HIS A 145 1.52 -12.98 16.88
C HIS A 145 0.08 -13.15 17.36
N HIS A 146 -0.55 -14.31 17.12
CA HIS A 146 -1.95 -14.55 17.45
C HIS A 146 -2.28 -14.30 18.93
N GLU A 147 -1.51 -14.88 19.85
CA GLU A 147 -1.73 -14.73 21.29
C GLU A 147 -1.51 -13.30 21.78
N ARG A 148 -0.53 -12.59 21.19
CA ARG A 148 -0.32 -11.17 21.47
C ARG A 148 -1.49 -10.33 20.96
N ALA A 149 -2.00 -10.65 19.79
CA ALA A 149 -3.10 -9.94 19.17
C ALA A 149 -4.40 -10.11 19.98
N LYS A 150 -4.71 -11.34 20.42
CA LYS A 150 -5.82 -11.60 21.37
C LYS A 150 -5.74 -10.73 22.63
N LYS A 151 -4.54 -10.56 23.19
CA LYS A 151 -4.33 -9.76 24.40
C LYS A 151 -4.46 -8.25 24.16
N LEU A 152 -3.92 -7.75 23.06
CA LEU A 152 -3.79 -6.30 22.83
C LEU A 152 -4.91 -5.71 21.95
N LEU A 153 -5.58 -6.53 21.16
CA LEU A 153 -6.60 -6.15 20.18
C LEU A 153 -7.86 -7.03 20.38
N PRO A 154 -8.51 -6.99 21.56
CA PRO A 154 -9.59 -7.91 21.91
C PRO A 154 -10.83 -7.80 21.01
N LEU A 155 -11.01 -6.66 20.33
CA LEU A 155 -12.11 -6.43 19.38
C LEU A 155 -11.82 -7.03 18.00
N GLY A 156 -10.56 -7.29 17.66
CA GLY A 156 -10.14 -7.79 16.35
C GLY A 156 -8.88 -7.09 15.84
N VAL A 157 -8.22 -7.69 14.84
CA VAL A 157 -6.84 -7.30 14.43
C VAL A 157 -6.77 -6.37 13.21
N GLY A 158 -7.85 -5.64 12.95
CA GLY A 158 -8.00 -4.76 11.79
C GLY A 158 -8.45 -5.48 10.51
N SER A 159 -8.56 -4.71 9.44
CA SER A 159 -9.01 -5.18 8.11
C SER A 159 -7.93 -5.17 7.03
N VAL A 160 -6.68 -4.89 7.41
CA VAL A 160 -5.53 -4.91 6.50
C VAL A 160 -4.72 -6.17 6.75
N PHE A 161 -4.51 -6.96 5.71
CA PHE A 161 -3.72 -8.18 5.76
C PHE A 161 -3.16 -8.54 4.40
N SER A 162 -2.38 -9.62 4.34
CA SER A 162 -1.83 -10.13 3.09
C SER A 162 -2.10 -11.62 2.91
N PHE A 163 -2.09 -12.07 1.67
CA PHE A 163 -2.20 -13.48 1.30
C PHE A 163 -1.36 -13.76 0.05
N GLY A 164 -0.92 -15.00 -0.13
CA GLY A 164 -0.15 -15.43 -1.30
C GLY A 164 -1.04 -16.12 -2.32
N VAL A 165 -1.00 -15.69 -3.58
CA VAL A 165 -1.68 -16.41 -4.68
C VAL A 165 -0.77 -17.47 -5.28
N LYS A 166 -1.27 -18.70 -5.44
CA LYS A 166 -0.47 -19.77 -6.06
C LYS A 166 -0.20 -19.44 -7.52
N GLY A 167 1.00 -19.77 -7.98
CA GLY A 167 1.28 -19.91 -9.41
C GLY A 167 0.47 -21.05 -10.03
N THR A 168 0.40 -21.07 -11.35
CA THR A 168 -0.09 -22.21 -12.12
C THR A 168 1.09 -23.11 -12.53
N GLU A 169 0.83 -24.12 -13.36
CA GLU A 169 1.91 -24.94 -13.95
C GLU A 169 2.84 -24.12 -14.87
N LYS A 170 2.35 -23.02 -15.44
CA LYS A 170 3.08 -22.21 -16.44
C LYS A 170 3.41 -20.80 -15.94
N ALA A 171 2.60 -20.23 -15.06
CA ALA A 171 2.71 -18.86 -14.61
C ALA A 171 3.14 -18.77 -13.14
N SER A 172 4.10 -17.89 -12.85
CA SER A 172 4.53 -17.63 -11.48
C SER A 172 3.45 -16.89 -10.68
N GLY A 173 3.57 -16.90 -9.34
CA GLY A 173 2.69 -16.12 -8.47
C GLY A 173 2.68 -14.62 -8.79
N ARG A 174 3.78 -14.10 -9.34
CA ARG A 174 3.86 -12.70 -9.81
C ARG A 174 2.92 -12.41 -10.97
N VAL A 175 2.89 -13.31 -11.95
CA VAL A 175 2.06 -13.19 -13.14
C VAL A 175 0.59 -13.39 -12.76
N VAL A 176 0.29 -14.44 -11.98
CA VAL A 176 -1.05 -14.70 -11.45
C VAL A 176 -1.55 -13.52 -10.62
N GLY A 177 -0.71 -12.97 -9.74
CA GLY A 177 -1.05 -11.81 -8.92
C GLY A 177 -1.33 -10.56 -9.75
N GLY A 178 -0.56 -10.33 -10.83
CA GLY A 178 -0.78 -9.25 -11.78
C GLY A 178 -2.11 -9.36 -12.54
N GLU A 179 -2.43 -10.57 -13.02
CA GLU A 179 -3.70 -10.85 -13.69
C GLU A 179 -4.89 -10.75 -12.73
N PHE A 180 -4.75 -11.28 -11.51
CA PHE A 180 -5.76 -11.21 -10.47
C PHE A 180 -6.15 -9.76 -10.16
N ILE A 181 -5.19 -8.89 -9.87
CA ILE A 181 -5.52 -7.48 -9.53
C ILE A 181 -6.12 -6.71 -10.71
N SER A 182 -5.81 -7.13 -11.95
CA SER A 182 -6.31 -6.49 -13.17
C SER A 182 -7.73 -6.93 -13.51
N ALA A 183 -8.17 -8.08 -12.98
CA ALA A 183 -9.49 -8.65 -13.18
C ALA A 183 -10.53 -8.21 -12.12
N LEU A 184 -10.11 -7.55 -11.04
CA LEU A 184 -11.01 -7.04 -10.01
C LEU A 184 -11.93 -5.94 -10.59
N VAL A 185 -13.21 -6.00 -10.22
CA VAL A 185 -14.25 -5.09 -10.72
C VAL A 185 -14.75 -4.17 -9.60
N LEU A 186 -14.86 -4.68 -8.38
CA LEU A 186 -15.31 -3.94 -7.21
C LEU A 186 -14.12 -3.35 -6.44
N ALA A 187 -13.16 -4.20 -6.10
CA ALA A 187 -12.00 -3.81 -5.31
C ALA A 187 -11.09 -2.88 -6.11
N SER A 188 -10.78 -1.72 -5.53
CA SER A 188 -9.97 -0.71 -6.22
C SER A 188 -8.47 -1.06 -6.12
N HIS A 189 -7.79 -1.03 -7.27
CA HIS A 189 -6.34 -1.22 -7.34
C HIS A 189 -5.58 0.05 -6.92
N LEU A 190 -5.33 0.22 -5.62
CA LEU A 190 -4.72 1.43 -5.06
C LEU A 190 -3.78 1.12 -3.89
N ALA A 191 -2.72 1.92 -3.74
CA ALA A 191 -1.77 1.76 -2.63
C ALA A 191 -2.28 2.26 -1.26
N ASN A 192 -3.46 2.89 -1.20
CA ASN A 192 -4.06 3.37 0.05
C ASN A 192 -4.60 2.22 0.94
N ILE A 193 -4.97 2.52 2.19
CA ILE A 193 -5.64 1.59 3.13
C ILE A 193 -6.66 2.35 3.99
N GLY A 194 -7.60 1.63 4.61
CA GLY A 194 -8.55 2.22 5.57
C GLY A 194 -9.52 3.24 4.98
N ASP A 195 -9.81 3.10 3.69
CA ASP A 195 -10.95 3.72 3.01
C ASP A 195 -12.21 2.87 3.26
N SER A 196 -13.39 3.42 3.00
CA SER A 196 -14.64 2.67 3.03
C SER A 196 -14.71 1.61 1.93
N ARG A 197 -13.89 1.76 0.89
CA ARG A 197 -13.77 0.85 -0.24
C ARG A 197 -12.78 -0.27 0.04
N THR A 198 -13.03 -1.46 -0.48
CA THR A 198 -12.07 -2.56 -0.50
C THR A 198 -10.94 -2.21 -1.47
N LEU A 199 -9.70 -2.25 -0.97
CA LEU A 199 -8.50 -1.89 -1.73
C LEU A 199 -7.56 -3.08 -1.81
N VAL A 200 -7.05 -3.36 -3.01
CA VAL A 200 -6.11 -4.46 -3.26
C VAL A 200 -4.86 -3.94 -3.94
N LEU A 201 -3.71 -4.48 -3.58
CA LEU A 201 -2.42 -4.17 -4.17
C LEU A 201 -1.57 -5.44 -4.25
N HIS A 202 -0.96 -5.69 -5.40
CA HIS A 202 0.08 -6.69 -5.57
C HIS A 202 1.45 -5.99 -5.67
N PRO A 203 2.27 -5.92 -4.59
CA PRO A 203 3.50 -5.14 -4.60
C PRO A 203 4.49 -5.58 -5.68
N GLY A 204 4.60 -6.88 -5.95
CA GLY A 204 5.55 -7.45 -6.91
C GLY A 204 5.35 -6.98 -8.36
N SER A 205 4.13 -6.66 -8.78
CA SER A 205 3.85 -6.10 -10.12
C SER A 205 3.64 -4.59 -10.12
N THR A 206 3.72 -3.92 -8.97
CA THR A 206 3.37 -2.49 -8.84
C THR A 206 4.46 -1.71 -8.12
N THR A 207 4.28 -1.43 -6.82
CA THR A 207 5.16 -0.61 -5.99
C THR A 207 6.61 -1.09 -5.92
N HIS A 208 6.84 -2.39 -6.10
CA HIS A 208 8.16 -3.01 -6.06
C HIS A 208 8.50 -3.69 -7.40
N GLN A 209 7.87 -3.28 -8.50
CA GLN A 209 8.11 -3.89 -9.82
C GLN A 209 9.58 -3.86 -10.24
N GLN A 210 10.33 -2.84 -9.80
CA GLN A 210 11.75 -2.66 -10.11
C GLN A 210 12.68 -3.64 -9.37
N LEU A 211 12.18 -4.36 -8.35
CA LEU A 211 12.98 -5.30 -7.58
C LEU A 211 13.04 -6.67 -8.28
N SER A 212 14.19 -7.32 -8.19
CA SER A 212 14.34 -8.73 -8.54
C SER A 212 13.61 -9.62 -7.52
N SER A 213 13.35 -10.87 -7.89
CA SER A 213 12.72 -11.87 -7.01
C SER A 213 13.50 -12.07 -5.70
N GLU A 214 14.83 -12.02 -5.76
CA GLU A 214 15.71 -12.13 -4.60
C GLU A 214 15.59 -10.92 -3.67
N GLN A 215 15.51 -9.71 -4.24
CA GLN A 215 15.35 -8.47 -3.48
C GLN A 215 13.97 -8.39 -2.83
N LEU A 216 12.93 -8.85 -3.53
CA LEU A 216 11.57 -9.00 -3.02
C LEU A 216 11.54 -9.96 -1.82
N ALA A 217 12.14 -11.14 -1.96
CA ALA A 217 12.25 -12.10 -0.87
C ALA A 217 13.02 -11.54 0.34
N ALA A 218 14.14 -10.85 0.11
CA ALA A 218 14.92 -10.20 1.17
C ALA A 218 14.15 -9.06 1.88
N ALA A 219 13.25 -8.39 1.17
CA ALA A 219 12.36 -7.36 1.72
C ALA A 219 11.14 -7.96 2.45
N GLY A 220 10.97 -9.29 2.46
CA GLY A 220 9.81 -9.96 3.04
C GLY A 220 8.53 -9.80 2.20
N VAL A 221 8.67 -9.43 0.92
CA VAL A 221 7.56 -9.25 -0.02
C VAL A 221 7.64 -10.36 -1.05
N GLY A 222 6.94 -11.48 -0.81
CA GLY A 222 6.87 -12.56 -1.78
C GLY A 222 6.37 -12.08 -3.14
N GLU A 223 6.83 -12.71 -4.22
CA GLU A 223 6.34 -12.43 -5.58
C GLU A 223 4.86 -12.74 -5.77
N ASP A 224 4.28 -13.50 -4.86
CA ASP A 224 2.88 -13.90 -4.83
C ASP A 224 2.01 -13.05 -3.89
N LEU A 225 2.62 -12.09 -3.19
CA LEU A 225 1.96 -11.39 -2.09
C LEU A 225 0.93 -10.39 -2.60
N ILE A 226 -0.32 -10.60 -2.22
CA ILE A 226 -1.41 -9.64 -2.33
C ILE A 226 -1.63 -8.99 -0.97
N ARG A 227 -1.71 -7.67 -0.93
CA ARG A 227 -2.17 -6.91 0.23
C ARG A 227 -3.61 -6.45 -0.01
N ILE A 228 -4.48 -6.69 0.95
CA ILE A 228 -5.87 -6.25 0.93
C ILE A 228 -6.18 -5.37 2.15
N SER A 229 -6.98 -4.34 1.94
CA SER A 229 -7.64 -3.54 2.96
C SER A 229 -9.13 -3.70 2.74
N VAL A 230 -9.77 -4.57 3.52
CA VAL A 230 -11.19 -4.90 3.34
C VAL A 230 -12.07 -3.72 3.76
N GLY A 231 -12.99 -3.34 2.88
CA GLY A 231 -13.88 -2.18 3.00
C GLY A 231 -15.19 -2.48 3.73
N LEU A 232 -16.21 -1.68 3.42
CA LEU A 232 -17.53 -1.66 4.05
C LEU A 232 -18.65 -2.14 3.10
N GLU A 233 -18.29 -2.65 1.93
CA GLU A 233 -19.24 -3.23 0.98
C GLU A 233 -19.94 -4.47 1.57
N ASP A 234 -20.97 -4.96 0.88
CA ASP A 234 -21.51 -6.29 1.19
C ASP A 234 -20.39 -7.32 1.03
N VAL A 235 -20.24 -8.17 2.04
CA VAL A 235 -19.14 -9.14 2.08
C VAL A 235 -19.28 -10.20 1.00
N GLU A 236 -20.49 -10.54 0.58
CA GLU A 236 -20.72 -11.50 -0.50
C GLU A 236 -20.28 -10.90 -1.85
N ASP A 237 -20.46 -9.59 -2.04
CA ASP A 237 -19.97 -8.88 -3.24
C ASP A 237 -18.44 -8.81 -3.25
N ILE A 238 -17.81 -8.61 -2.08
CA ILE A 238 -16.34 -8.66 -1.94
C ILE A 238 -15.84 -10.05 -2.29
N ILE A 239 -16.42 -11.11 -1.70
CA ILE A 239 -16.01 -12.49 -1.95
C ILE A 239 -16.23 -12.86 -3.43
N TRP A 240 -17.36 -12.48 -4.01
CA TRP A 240 -17.64 -12.69 -5.43
C TRP A 240 -16.57 -12.04 -6.32
N ASP A 241 -16.18 -10.79 -6.03
CA ASP A 241 -15.16 -10.09 -6.82
C ASP A 241 -13.78 -10.75 -6.70
N LEU A 242 -13.40 -11.22 -5.52
CA LEU A 242 -12.17 -11.98 -5.33
C LEU A 242 -12.23 -13.33 -6.06
N ASP A 243 -13.35 -14.05 -5.97
CA ASP A 243 -13.53 -15.37 -6.58
C ASP A 243 -13.48 -15.32 -8.10
N GLN A 244 -14.19 -14.38 -8.71
CA GLN A 244 -14.20 -14.22 -10.17
C GLN A 244 -12.80 -13.84 -10.68
N ALA A 245 -12.10 -12.94 -9.99
CA ALA A 245 -10.77 -12.51 -10.39
C ALA A 245 -9.72 -13.62 -10.23
N LEU A 246 -9.79 -14.40 -9.15
CA LEU A 246 -8.92 -15.57 -8.96
C LEU A 246 -9.20 -16.65 -10.01
N THR A 247 -10.48 -16.86 -10.35
CA THR A 247 -10.88 -17.79 -11.41
C THR A 247 -10.35 -17.34 -12.77
N HIS A 248 -10.44 -16.05 -13.08
CA HIS A 248 -9.88 -15.49 -14.30
C HIS A 248 -8.37 -15.70 -14.40
N ALA A 249 -7.64 -15.36 -13.33
CA ALA A 249 -6.19 -15.44 -13.30
C ALA A 249 -5.68 -16.89 -13.38
N THR A 250 -6.34 -17.83 -12.69
CA THR A 250 -5.84 -19.21 -12.52
C THR A 250 -6.53 -20.25 -13.39
N GLY A 251 -7.72 -19.95 -13.93
CA GLY A 251 -8.60 -20.92 -14.58
C GLY A 251 -9.19 -21.97 -13.61
N LEU A 252 -9.03 -21.78 -12.31
CA LEU A 252 -9.48 -22.70 -11.25
C LEU A 252 -10.61 -22.06 -10.43
N ASN A 253 -11.56 -22.88 -9.97
CA ASN A 253 -12.54 -22.44 -8.96
C ASN A 253 -11.95 -22.51 -7.54
N HIS A 254 -12.74 -22.11 -6.54
CA HIS A 254 -12.37 -22.13 -5.12
C HIS A 254 -11.92 -23.51 -4.61
N ALA A 255 -12.48 -24.60 -5.14
CA ALA A 255 -12.11 -25.98 -4.80
C ALA A 255 -10.83 -26.47 -5.51
N GLY A 256 -10.27 -25.68 -6.43
CA GLY A 256 -9.08 -26.03 -7.21
C GLY A 256 -9.37 -26.83 -8.47
N GLU A 257 -10.62 -26.90 -8.90
CA GLU A 257 -11.03 -27.60 -10.11
C GLU A 257 -10.89 -26.68 -11.32
N ARG A 258 -10.43 -27.24 -12.45
CA ARG A 258 -10.31 -26.52 -13.71
C ARG A 258 -11.70 -26.20 -14.27
N VAL A 259 -12.02 -24.91 -14.35
CA VAL A 259 -13.31 -24.41 -14.86
C VAL A 259 -13.17 -23.56 -16.13
N GLY A 260 -11.94 -23.17 -16.47
CA GLY A 260 -11.67 -22.40 -17.67
C GLY A 260 -10.18 -22.27 -17.95
N GLU A 261 -9.85 -21.49 -18.97
CA GLU A 261 -8.46 -21.16 -19.30
C GLU A 261 -7.94 -20.07 -18.34
N SER A 262 -6.69 -20.19 -17.91
CA SER A 262 -6.00 -19.18 -17.11
C SER A 262 -5.56 -18.02 -17.98
N SER A 263 -5.88 -16.78 -17.59
CA SER A 263 -5.34 -15.59 -18.24
C SER A 263 -3.83 -15.47 -18.04
N ALA A 264 -3.32 -15.87 -16.87
CA ALA A 264 -1.89 -15.90 -16.59
C ALA A 264 -1.13 -16.87 -17.49
N ASP A 265 -1.66 -18.07 -17.74
CA ASP A 265 -1.06 -19.04 -18.66
C ASP A 265 -1.03 -18.51 -20.10
N LYS A 266 -2.09 -17.81 -20.53
CA LYS A 266 -2.15 -17.17 -21.85
C LYS A 266 -1.10 -16.06 -21.99
N LEU A 267 -0.92 -15.26 -20.93
CA LEU A 267 0.05 -14.19 -20.93
C LEU A 267 1.48 -14.75 -21.05
N VAL A 268 1.80 -15.80 -20.30
CA VAL A 268 3.11 -16.47 -20.42
C VAL A 268 3.30 -17.05 -21.82
N ALA A 269 2.31 -17.75 -22.37
CA ALA A 269 2.40 -18.31 -23.72
C ALA A 269 2.61 -17.22 -24.80
N ALA A 270 1.96 -16.07 -24.65
CA ALA A 270 2.16 -14.93 -25.56
C ALA A 270 3.56 -14.33 -25.44
N GLN A 271 4.10 -14.20 -24.22
CA GLN A 271 5.46 -13.71 -23.97
C GLN A 271 6.52 -14.66 -24.54
N GLU A 272 6.33 -15.98 -24.39
CA GLU A 272 7.21 -17.00 -24.97
C GLU A 272 7.19 -16.97 -26.50
N ALA A 273 6.01 -16.79 -27.11
CA ALA A 273 5.88 -16.67 -28.56
C ALA A 273 6.61 -15.43 -29.10
N LEU A 274 6.45 -14.28 -28.44
CA LEU A 274 7.16 -13.04 -28.79
C LEU A 274 8.69 -13.19 -28.65
N ALA A 275 9.15 -13.81 -27.56
CA ALA A 275 10.58 -14.06 -27.37
C ALA A 275 11.17 -15.03 -28.41
N ALA A 276 10.38 -16.01 -28.87
CA ALA A 276 10.77 -16.92 -29.93
C ALA A 276 10.85 -16.22 -31.31
N GLU A 277 9.94 -15.28 -31.60
CA GLU A 277 10.00 -14.45 -32.80
C GLU A 277 11.20 -13.49 -32.80
N GLU A 278 11.55 -12.89 -31.66
CA GLU A 278 12.74 -12.05 -31.52
C GLU A 278 14.06 -12.83 -31.59
N ALA A 279 14.04 -14.12 -31.23
CA ALA A 279 15.20 -15.01 -31.27
C ALA A 279 15.44 -15.65 -32.65
N ASP A 280 14.52 -15.53 -33.63
CA ASP A 280 14.69 -16.00 -35.01
C ASP A 280 15.07 -14.84 -35.96
N PRO A 281 16.36 -14.69 -36.35
CA PRO A 281 16.81 -13.61 -37.22
C PRO A 281 16.32 -13.73 -38.67
N GLN A 282 15.66 -14.83 -39.06
CA GLN A 282 15.31 -15.08 -40.47
C GLN A 282 13.94 -14.53 -40.89
N GLN A 283 13.05 -14.15 -39.97
CA GLN A 283 11.72 -13.64 -40.32
C GLN A 283 11.66 -12.10 -40.51
N GLY A 284 12.64 -11.34 -40.00
CA GLY A 284 12.73 -9.88 -40.18
C GLY A 284 13.20 -9.41 -41.57
N ALA A 285 13.69 -10.31 -42.44
CA ALA A 285 14.27 -9.95 -43.73
C ALA A 285 13.24 -9.88 -44.90
N ALA A 286 12.00 -10.33 -44.69
CA ALA A 286 11.01 -10.42 -45.77
C ALA A 286 10.29 -9.10 -46.11
N CYS A 287 10.51 -8.02 -45.34
CA CYS A 287 9.85 -6.73 -45.56
C CYS A 287 10.83 -5.58 -45.89
N ALA A 288 11.97 -5.87 -46.51
CA ALA A 288 12.86 -4.85 -47.05
C ALA A 288 12.55 -4.60 -48.54
N LEU A 289 11.86 -3.48 -48.82
CA LEU A 289 11.69 -2.94 -50.18
C LEU A 289 13.05 -2.75 -50.89
N PRO A 290 13.16 -3.02 -52.20
CA PRO A 290 14.42 -2.92 -52.91
C PRO A 290 14.89 -1.46 -53.03
N LYS A 291 16.11 -1.20 -52.54
CA LYS A 291 16.80 0.08 -52.70
C LYS A 291 17.11 0.33 -54.18
N SER A 292 16.53 1.39 -54.75
CA SER A 292 16.88 1.89 -56.09
C SER A 292 18.28 2.50 -56.08
N THR A 293 19.12 2.02 -56.99
CA THR A 293 20.41 2.61 -57.35
C THR A 293 20.22 3.97 -58.05
N ALA A 294 20.84 5.03 -57.54
CA ALA A 294 21.12 6.24 -58.31
C ALA A 294 22.51 6.78 -57.96
N ALA A 295 23.25 7.05 -59.03
CA ALA A 295 24.69 7.28 -59.06
C ALA A 295 25.11 8.69 -58.59
N SER A 296 26.39 8.75 -58.25
CA SER A 296 27.21 9.90 -57.87
C SER A 296 27.13 11.12 -58.79
N GLY A 297 27.13 12.31 -58.18
CA GLY A 297 27.49 13.57 -58.82
C GLY A 297 27.90 14.58 -57.75
N ALA A 298 29.20 14.88 -57.67
CA ALA A 298 29.78 15.84 -56.74
C ALA A 298 29.62 17.29 -57.26
N SER A 299 29.40 18.24 -56.36
CA SER A 299 29.99 19.58 -56.44
C SER A 299 29.89 20.32 -55.09
N GLU A 300 30.90 21.14 -54.86
CA GLU A 300 31.26 21.79 -53.60
C GLU A 300 30.45 23.06 -53.29
N SER A 301 30.49 23.43 -52.00
CA SER A 301 30.91 24.76 -51.51
C SER A 301 29.89 25.66 -50.77
N LYS A 302 30.38 26.15 -49.62
CA LYS A 302 30.18 27.44 -48.93
C LYS A 302 29.04 27.61 -47.90
N ASP A 303 29.47 27.61 -46.64
CA ASP A 303 29.35 28.68 -45.62
C ASP A 303 28.11 29.61 -45.64
N ALA A 304 27.33 29.50 -44.55
CA ALA A 304 26.77 30.50 -43.61
C ALA A 304 26.49 31.96 -44.05
N PRO A 305 25.61 32.77 -43.38
CA PRO A 305 25.12 32.61 -42.00
C PRO A 305 23.64 33.00 -41.72
N ALA A 306 23.31 32.94 -40.43
CA ALA A 306 22.08 33.30 -39.72
C ALA A 306 21.43 34.64 -40.09
N LYS A 307 20.09 34.70 -39.92
CA LYS A 307 19.32 35.92 -39.69
C LYS A 307 18.18 35.70 -38.70
N GLU A 308 18.08 36.67 -37.80
CA GLU A 308 17.02 36.94 -36.82
C GLU A 308 15.70 37.40 -37.45
N GLY A 309 14.65 37.41 -36.62
CA GLY A 309 13.36 38.10 -36.82
C GLY A 309 12.20 37.12 -36.61
N ASN A 310 11.29 37.29 -35.66
CA ASN A 310 10.79 38.47 -34.94
C ASN A 310 10.16 38.03 -33.61
#